data_AF-A0A2T5DBQ7-F1
#
_entry.id   AF-A0A2T5DBQ7-F1
#
_cell.length_a   1.000
_cell.length_b   1.000
_cell.length_c   1.000
_cell.angle_alpha   90.00
_cell.angle_beta   90.00
_cell.angle_gamma   90.00
#
_symmetry.space_group_name_H-M   'P 1'
#
loop_
_entity.id
_entity.type
_entity.pdbx_description
1 polymer ?
#
loop_
_entity_poly.entity_id
_entity_poly.type
_entity_poly.pdbx_seq_one_letter_code
_entity_poly.pdbx_strand_id
1 'polypeptide(L)'
;MAIDNERIYENQKQMLKVEHQQDELAKEKRIIKNQLFQLEKVLQIGFRQLSETNHEDIQQGMTNAIWMQKEYEAKQQTFQQQFHQAHEELDFSYRKTLQGLEVEREELFAERRTFEWG
;
A
#
# COMPACT_ATOMS: atom_id res chain seq x y z
N MET A 1 -0.75 13.98 43.32
CA MET A 1 -0.03 15.13 42.74
C MET A 1 1.25 14.74 42.00
N ALA A 2 2.33 14.24 42.62
CA ALA A 2 3.54 13.87 41.85
C ALA A 2 3.36 12.61 40.96
N ILE A 3 2.62 11.62 41.45
CA ILE A 3 2.32 10.37 40.73
C ILE A 3 1.39 10.62 39.52
N ASP A 4 0.44 11.53 39.65
CA ASP A 4 -0.51 11.87 38.58
C ASP A 4 0.18 12.65 37.45
N ASN A 5 1.13 13.53 37.79
CA ASN A 5 1.95 14.24 36.81
C ASN A 5 2.87 13.30 36.01
N GLU A 6 3.48 12.30 36.65
CA GLU A 6 4.31 11.29 35.97
C GLU A 6 3.46 10.46 35.00
N ARG A 7 2.22 10.10 35.39
CA ARG A 7 1.28 9.35 34.55
C ARG A 7 0.77 10.15 33.37
N ILE A 8 0.42 11.43 33.57
CA ILE A 8 0.03 12.33 32.48
C ILE A 8 1.17 12.49 31.48
N TYR A 9 2.41 12.63 31.97
CA TYR A 9 3.59 12.74 31.11
C TYR A 9 3.83 11.47 30.27
N GLU A 10 3.78 10.29 30.88
CA GLU A 10 3.99 9.05 30.13
C GLU A 10 2.86 8.79 29.15
N ASN A 11 1.60 9.07 29.50
CA ASN A 11 0.47 8.97 28.58
C ASN A 11 0.65 9.91 27.36
N GLN A 12 1.05 11.17 27.59
CA GLN A 12 1.32 12.12 26.51
C GLN A 12 2.45 11.64 25.58
N LYS A 13 3.48 10.99 26.13
CA LYS A 13 4.55 10.38 25.33
C LYS A 13 4.05 9.20 24.49
N GLN A 14 3.15 8.37 25.01
CA GLN A 14 2.53 7.30 24.23
C GLN A 14 1.65 7.87 23.11
N MET A 15 0.90 8.95 23.37
CA MET A 15 0.11 9.62 22.32
C MET A 15 0.99 10.13 21.17
N LEU A 16 2.10 10.80 21.48
CA LEU A 16 3.07 11.26 20.47
C LEU A 16 3.67 10.09 19.67
N LYS A 17 3.87 8.94 20.32
CA LYS A 17 4.35 7.73 19.65
C LYS A 17 3.31 7.19 18.66
N VAL A 18 2.03 7.16 19.03
CA VAL A 18 0.93 6.75 18.13
C VAL A 18 0.82 7.70 16.94
N GLU A 19 0.90 9.01 17.17
CA GLU A 19 0.91 10.02 16.09
C GLU A 19 2.08 9.78 15.12
N HIS A 20 3.29 9.53 15.64
CA HIS A 20 4.45 9.21 14.82
C HIS A 20 4.27 7.91 14.02
N GLN A 21 3.64 6.88 14.62
CA GLN A 21 3.33 5.64 13.92
C GLN A 21 2.30 5.85 12.80
N GLN A 22 1.31 6.74 12.98
CA GLN A 22 0.36 7.10 11.93
C GLN A 22 1.05 7.80 10.75
N ASP A 23 1.98 8.72 11.04
CA ASP A 23 2.77 9.44 10.02
C ASP A 23 3.66 8.48 9.21
N GLU A 24 4.39 7.60 9.89
CA GLU A 24 5.23 6.61 9.21
C GLU A 24 4.38 5.61 8.41
N LEU A 25 3.23 5.16 8.93
CA LEU A 25 2.30 4.30 8.19
C LEU A 25 1.79 4.98 6.91
N ALA A 26 1.44 6.26 6.96
CA ALA A 26 1.01 7.03 5.79
C ALA A 26 2.14 7.18 4.75
N LYS A 27 3.36 7.41 5.22
CA LYS A 27 4.57 7.50 4.38
C LYS A 27 4.90 6.15 3.72
N GLU A 28 4.89 5.06 4.47
CA GLU A 28 5.11 3.71 3.95
C GLU A 28 4.07 3.33 2.90
N LYS A 29 2.79 3.59 3.16
CA LYS A 29 1.72 3.40 2.17
C LYS A 29 2.03 4.15 0.87
N ARG A 30 2.45 5.41 0.97
CA ARG A 30 2.78 6.24 -0.20
C ARG A 30 3.96 5.65 -0.98
N ILE A 31 4.99 5.17 -0.29
CA ILE A 31 6.16 4.53 -0.91
C ILE A 31 5.73 3.28 -1.67
N ILE A 32 4.99 2.37 -1.03
CA ILE A 32 4.54 1.12 -1.64
C ILE A 32 3.63 1.41 -2.84
N LYS A 33 2.68 2.34 -2.70
CA LYS A 33 1.79 2.74 -3.80
C LYS A 33 2.57 3.29 -5.00
N ASN A 34 3.59 4.11 -4.75
CA ASN A 34 4.46 4.61 -5.82
C ASN A 34 5.26 3.49 -6.49
N GLN A 35 5.79 2.54 -5.72
CA GLN A 35 6.53 1.39 -6.25
C GLN A 35 5.63 0.49 -7.11
N LEU A 36 4.42 0.19 -6.66
CA LEU A 36 3.42 -0.55 -7.44
C LEU A 36 3.10 0.15 -8.76
N PHE A 37 2.87 1.46 -8.72
CA PHE A 37 2.61 2.25 -9.92
C PHE A 37 3.79 2.24 -10.92
N GLN A 38 5.02 2.37 -10.43
CA GLN A 38 6.20 2.29 -11.31
C GLN A 38 6.35 0.90 -11.93
N LEU A 39 6.12 -0.16 -11.15
CA LEU A 39 6.20 -1.53 -11.64
C LEU A 39 5.13 -1.80 -12.71
N GLU A 40 3.88 -1.38 -12.46
CA GLU A 40 2.79 -1.49 -13.43
C GLU A 40 3.15 -0.79 -14.75
N LYS A 41 3.68 0.43 -14.67
CA LYS A 41 4.11 1.20 -15.85
C LYS A 41 5.22 0.48 -16.63
N VAL A 42 6.23 -0.05 -15.95
CA VAL A 42 7.33 -0.79 -16.60
C VAL A 42 6.79 -2.03 -17.31
N LEU A 43 5.90 -2.78 -16.67
CA LEU A 43 5.30 -3.98 -17.26
C LEU A 43 4.40 -3.64 -18.45
N GLN A 44 3.56 -2.60 -18.35
CA GLN A 44 2.73 -2.14 -19.47
C GLN A 44 3.58 -1.75 -20.69
N ILE A 45 4.70 -1.06 -20.48
CA ILE A 45 5.64 -0.72 -21.55
C ILE A 45 6.25 -2.00 -22.14
N GLY A 46 6.70 -2.94 -21.29
CA GLY A 46 7.28 -4.20 -21.73
C GLY A 46 6.31 -5.04 -22.57
N PHE A 47 5.06 -5.20 -22.14
CA PHE A 47 4.05 -5.92 -22.91
C PHE A 47 3.74 -5.24 -24.25
N ARG A 48 3.70 -3.90 -24.27
CA ARG A 48 3.53 -3.15 -25.52
C ARG A 48 4.67 -3.42 -26.50
N GLN A 49 5.92 -3.37 -26.04
CA GLN A 49 7.10 -3.63 -26.88
C GLN A 49 7.11 -5.07 -27.41
N LEU A 50 6.74 -6.05 -26.58
CA LEU A 50 6.58 -7.45 -27.00
C LEU A 50 5.49 -7.61 -28.06
N SER A 51 4.38 -6.89 -27.91
CA SER A 51 3.30 -6.91 -28.90
C SER A 51 3.70 -6.26 -30.22
N GLU A 52 4.46 -5.17 -30.19
CA GLU A 52 4.99 -4.51 -31.40
C GLU A 52 5.96 -5.45 -32.13
N THR A 53 6.87 -6.10 -31.40
CA THR A 53 7.82 -7.09 -31.96
C THR A 53 7.10 -8.28 -32.59
N ASN A 54 6.14 -8.88 -31.88
CA ASN A 54 5.36 -10.00 -32.42
C ASN A 54 4.53 -9.58 -33.63
N HIS A 55 4.03 -8.34 -33.67
CA HIS A 55 3.27 -7.86 -34.82
C HIS A 55 4.13 -7.83 -36.09
N GLU A 56 5.39 -7.41 -35.99
CA GLU A 56 6.36 -7.45 -37.09
C GLU A 56 6.63 -8.90 -37.55
N ASP A 57 6.84 -9.82 -36.61
CA ASP A 57 7.06 -11.25 -36.93
C ASP A 57 5.82 -11.90 -37.58
N ILE A 58 4.61 -11.53 -37.13
CA ILE A 58 3.35 -11.99 -37.73
C ILE A 58 3.23 -11.48 -39.17
N GLN A 59 3.57 -10.21 -39.44
CA GLN A 59 3.57 -9.66 -40.79
C GLN A 59 4.58 -10.38 -41.70
N GLN A 60 5.68 -10.89 -41.15
CA GLN A 60 6.67 -11.72 -41.86
C GLN A 60 6.23 -13.19 -42.04
N GLY A 61 5.03 -13.56 -41.57
CA GLY A 61 4.47 -14.90 -41.73
C GLY A 61 4.92 -15.91 -40.67
N MET A 62 5.49 -15.46 -39.55
CA MET A 62 5.89 -16.35 -38.47
C MET A 62 4.68 -16.78 -37.63
N THR A 63 4.16 -17.98 -37.91
CA THR A 63 2.97 -18.53 -37.21
C THR A 63 3.16 -18.67 -35.69
N ASN A 64 4.39 -18.88 -35.22
CA ASN A 64 4.70 -18.98 -33.79
C ASN A 64 4.47 -17.65 -33.05
N ALA A 65 4.65 -16.51 -33.73
CA ALA A 65 4.45 -15.19 -33.14
C ALA A 65 2.97 -14.94 -32.78
N ILE A 66 2.03 -15.56 -33.50
CA ILE A 66 0.58 -15.49 -33.17
C ILE A 66 0.31 -16.16 -31.82
N TRP A 67 0.93 -17.32 -31.57
CA TRP A 67 0.77 -18.03 -30.29
C TRP A 67 1.40 -17.25 -29.13
N MET A 68 2.61 -16.72 -29.34
CA MET A 68 3.29 -15.88 -28.36
C MET A 68 2.50 -14.61 -28.02
N GLN A 69 1.89 -13.97 -29.02
CA GLN A 69 1.05 -12.79 -28.82
C GLN A 69 -0.11 -13.09 -27.86
N LYS A 70 -0.83 -14.19 -28.07
CA LYS A 70 -1.93 -14.61 -27.18
C LYS A 70 -1.45 -14.92 -25.77
N GLU A 71 -0.28 -15.55 -25.64
CA GLU A 71 0.31 -15.84 -24.33
C GLU A 71 0.66 -14.55 -23.58
N TYR A 72 1.23 -13.55 -24.25
CA TYR A 72 1.54 -12.25 -23.66
C TYR A 72 0.28 -11.49 -23.25
N GLU A 73 -0.77 -11.52 -24.07
CA GLU A 73 -2.08 -10.92 -23.72
C GLU A 73 -2.67 -11.56 -22.45
N ALA A 74 -2.64 -12.90 -22.35
CA ALA A 74 -3.12 -13.62 -21.17
C ALA A 74 -2.29 -13.28 -19.91
N LYS A 75 -0.96 -13.18 -20.04
CA LYS A 75 -0.08 -12.75 -18.96
C LYS A 75 -0.37 -11.30 -18.55
N GLN A 76 -0.53 -10.39 -19.51
CA GLN A 76 -0.86 -8.99 -19.24
C GLN A 76 -2.17 -8.85 -18.45
N GLN A 77 -3.21 -9.60 -18.84
CA GLN A 77 -4.48 -9.61 -18.09
C GLN A 77 -4.31 -10.12 -16.66
N THR A 78 -3.53 -11.18 -16.49
CA THR A 78 -3.24 -11.75 -15.16
C THR A 78 -2.49 -10.73 -14.28
N PHE A 79 -1.48 -10.05 -14.83
CA PHE A 79 -0.76 -9.01 -14.10
C PHE A 79 -1.68 -7.85 -13.72
N GLN A 80 -2.54 -7.38 -14.63
CA GLN A 80 -3.51 -6.31 -14.32
C GLN A 80 -4.41 -6.68 -13.14
N GLN A 81 -4.90 -7.93 -13.10
CA GLN A 81 -5.69 -8.43 -11.97
C GLN A 81 -4.88 -8.48 -10.68
N GLN A 82 -3.63 -8.94 -10.74
CA GLN A 82 -2.75 -8.99 -9.57
C GLN A 82 -2.42 -7.58 -9.03
N PHE A 83 -2.20 -6.58 -9.90
CA PHE A 83 -2.01 -5.20 -9.45
C PHE A 83 -3.25 -4.64 -8.78
N HIS A 84 -4.42 -4.91 -9.35
CA HIS A 84 -5.68 -4.51 -8.75
C HIS A 84 -5.82 -5.09 -7.34
N GLN A 85 -5.61 -6.40 -7.19
CA GLN A 85 -5.64 -7.08 -5.89
C GLN A 85 -4.60 -6.51 -4.92
N ALA A 86 -3.36 -6.29 -5.36
CA ALA A 86 -2.31 -5.71 -4.52
C ALA A 86 -2.65 -4.29 -4.03
N HIS A 87 -3.32 -3.48 -4.86
CA HIS A 87 -3.80 -2.16 -4.46
C HIS A 87 -4.92 -2.26 -3.42
N GLU A 88 -5.88 -3.16 -3.60
CA GLU A 88 -6.95 -3.40 -2.65
C GLU A 88 -6.42 -3.91 -1.30
N GLU A 89 -5.50 -4.87 -1.32
CA GLU A 89 -4.86 -5.41 -0.13
C GLU A 89 -4.06 -4.34 0.64
N LEU A 90 -3.32 -3.49 -0.09
CA LEU A 90 -2.60 -2.37 0.52
C LEU A 90 -3.56 -1.40 1.20
N ASP A 91 -4.65 -1.02 0.53
CA ASP A 91 -5.63 -0.09 1.07
C ASP A 91 -6.38 -0.70 2.27
N PHE A 92 -6.75 -1.98 2.19
CA PHE A 92 -7.39 -2.70 3.29
C PHE A 92 -6.48 -2.81 4.50
N SER A 93 -5.25 -3.28 4.31
CA SER A 93 -4.26 -3.43 5.38
C SER A 93 -3.96 -2.09 6.06
N TYR A 94 -3.75 -1.04 5.27
CA TYR A 94 -3.55 0.31 5.80
C TYR A 94 -4.72 0.78 6.67
N ARG A 95 -5.96 0.65 6.18
CA ARG A 95 -7.15 1.09 6.93
C ARG A 95 -7.30 0.33 8.23
N LYS A 96 -7.07 -0.99 8.20
CA LYS A 96 -7.12 -1.84 9.39
C LYS A 96 -6.10 -1.41 10.44
N THR A 97 -4.86 -1.16 10.03
CA THR A 97 -3.79 -0.74 10.94
C THR A 97 -4.04 0.68 11.47
N LEU A 98 -4.47 1.60 10.62
CA LEU A 98 -4.82 2.97 11.02
C LEU A 98 -5.94 2.98 12.06
N GLN A 99 -6.99 2.19 11.85
CA GLN A 99 -8.09 2.06 12.81
C GLN A 99 -7.60 1.54 14.17
N GLY A 100 -6.67 0.58 14.19
CA GLY A 100 -6.05 0.10 15.43
C GLY A 100 -5.32 1.22 16.18
N LEU A 101 -4.53 2.03 15.47
CA LEU A 101 -3.84 3.19 16.05
C LEU A 101 -4.82 4.28 16.51
N GLU A 102 -5.93 4.49 15.80
CA GLU A 102 -6.97 5.44 16.22
C GLU A 102 -7.64 5.01 17.53
N VAL A 103 -7.94 3.71 17.69
CA VAL A 103 -8.49 3.15 18.93
C VAL A 103 -7.48 3.32 20.07
N GLU A 104 -6.21 2.97 19.87
CA GLU A 104 -5.15 3.16 20.87
C GLU A 104 -5.03 4.62 21.30
N ARG A 105 -5.09 5.55 20.34
CA ARG A 105 -5.08 6.99 20.60
C ARG A 105 -6.28 7.41 21.45
N GLU A 106 -7.48 6.95 21.12
CA GLU A 106 -8.71 7.26 21.86
C GLU A 106 -8.68 6.72 23.30
N GLU A 107 -8.14 5.52 23.51
CA GLU A 107 -7.95 4.94 24.83
C GLU A 107 -6.97 5.77 25.67
N LEU A 108 -5.84 6.20 25.09
CA LEU A 108 -4.87 7.07 25.77
C LEU A 108 -5.50 8.42 26.14
N PHE A 109 -6.28 9.03 25.25
CA PHE A 109 -7.03 10.27 25.54
C PHE A 109 -8.04 10.08 26.67
N ALA A 110 -8.77 8.97 26.67
CA ALA A 110 -9.72 8.65 27.72
C ALA A 110 -9.03 8.49 29.07
N GLU A 111 -7.92 7.74 29.11
CA GLU A 111 -7.10 7.55 30.31
C GLU A 111 -6.57 8.88 30.86
N ARG A 112 -6.01 9.74 30.00
CA ARG A 112 -5.55 11.08 30.39
C ARG A 112 -6.66 11.91 31.02
N ARG A 113 -7.87 11.87 30.46
CA ARG A 113 -9.04 12.56 31.00
C ARG A 113 -9.38 12.09 32.42
N THR A 114 -9.16 10.81 32.73
CA THR A 114 -9.35 10.32 34.11
C THR A 114 -8.33 10.88 35.09
N PHE A 115 -7.10 11.18 34.64
CA PHE A 115 -6.08 11.79 35.49
C PHE A 115 -6.26 13.31 35.69
N GLU A 116 -6.83 14.00 34.70
CA GLU A 116 -7.06 15.46 34.77
C GLU A 116 -8.30 15.85 35.60
N TRP A 117 -9.26 14.95 35.77
CA TRP A 117 -10.53 15.19 36.47
C TRP A 117 -10.75 14.28 37.70
N GLY A 118 -9.77 13.45 38.06
CA GLY A 118 -9.79 12.52 39.20
C GLY A 118 -9.11 13.05 40.45
#